data_AF-E3LE77-F1
#
_entry.id   AF-E3LE77-F1
#
_cell.length_a   1.000
_cell.length_b   1.000
_cell.length_c   1.000
_cell.angle_alpha   90.00
_cell.angle_beta   90.00
_cell.angle_gamma   90.00
#
_symmetry.space_group_name_H-M   'P 1'
#
loop_
_entity.id
_entity.type
_entity.pdbx_description
1 polymer ?
#
loop_
_entity_poly.entity_id
_entity_poly.type
_entity_poly.pdbx_seq_one_letter_code
_entity_poly.pdbx_strand_id
1 'polypeptide(L)'
;MSSSHQEPRPVDVPLSKSSQASIHQLIERCIDSQRRLETAGQNLTDHMLRQRTASLLSDLRSYRRVLVENLTERFEPDIVQESIRIVEKALQFIASSTDEICLIAGKECTQQN
;
A
#
# COMPACT_ATOMS: atom_id res chain seq x y z
N MET A 1 -1.33 53.34 -1.01
CA MET A 1 -0.33 52.33 -0.57
C MET A 1 -1.13 51.11 -0.15
N SER A 2 -1.31 50.17 -1.07
CA SER A 2 -2.12 48.96 -0.82
C SER A 2 -1.23 47.95 -0.10
N SER A 3 -1.51 47.72 1.19
CA SER A 3 -0.87 46.66 1.96
C SER A 3 -1.26 45.31 1.36
N SER A 4 -0.32 44.71 0.61
CA SER A 4 -0.36 43.31 0.24
C SER A 4 -0.46 42.47 1.52
N HIS A 5 -1.68 42.01 1.83
CA HIS A 5 -1.89 40.91 2.76
C HIS A 5 -1.32 39.67 2.07
N GLN A 6 -0.05 39.40 2.34
CA GLN A 6 0.54 38.12 2.02
C GLN A 6 -0.08 37.12 2.97
N GLU A 7 -1.01 36.30 2.47
CA GLU A 7 -1.50 35.14 3.23
C GLU A 7 -0.28 34.33 3.74
N PRO A 8 -0.29 33.91 5.02
CA PRO A 8 0.76 33.04 5.52
C PRO A 8 0.74 31.75 4.69
N ARG A 9 1.90 31.43 4.10
CA ARG A 9 2.10 30.14 3.41
C ARG A 9 1.72 28.99 4.36
N PRO A 10 1.13 27.89 3.86
CA PRO A 10 0.71 26.78 4.69
C PRO A 10 1.89 26.31 5.53
N VAL A 11 1.60 26.23 6.82
CA VAL A 11 2.54 25.96 7.89
C VAL A 11 3.15 24.58 7.68
N ASP A 12 4.44 24.43 8.00
CA ASP A 12 5.15 23.15 8.10
C ASP A 12 4.50 22.26 9.18
N VAL A 13 3.32 21.70 8.90
CA VAL A 13 2.61 20.82 9.83
C VAL A 13 3.20 19.42 9.66
N PRO A 14 3.91 18.89 10.67
CA PRO A 14 4.39 17.52 10.61
C PRO A 14 3.21 16.55 10.51
N LEU A 15 3.37 15.48 9.73
CA LEU A 15 2.37 14.45 9.57
C LEU A 15 1.89 13.93 10.93
N SER A 16 0.57 13.80 11.11
CA SER A 16 0.01 13.38 12.39
C SER A 16 0.51 11.97 12.79
N LYS A 17 0.69 11.74 14.10
CA LYS A 17 1.08 10.41 14.61
C LYS A 17 0.09 9.30 14.22
N SER A 18 -1.19 9.65 14.11
CA SER A 18 -2.24 8.72 13.65
C SER A 18 -2.00 8.31 12.20
N SER A 19 -1.79 9.29 11.31
CA SER A 19 -1.50 9.04 9.90
C SER A 19 -0.20 8.25 9.71
N GLN A 20 0.85 8.56 10.47
CA GLN A 20 2.09 7.77 10.47
C GLN A 20 1.82 6.30 10.84
N ALA A 21 1.08 6.07 11.94
CA ALA A 21 0.74 4.71 12.38
C ALA A 21 -0.08 3.95 11.31
N SER A 22 -1.07 4.60 10.70
CA SER A 22 -1.84 4.00 9.59
C SER A 22 -0.96 3.65 8.40
N ILE A 23 -0.04 4.53 8.01
CA ILE A 23 0.89 4.26 6.90
C ILE A 23 1.80 3.07 7.23
N HIS A 24 2.36 3.01 8.44
CA HIS A 24 3.19 1.87 8.87
C HIS A 24 2.42 0.55 8.79
N GLN A 25 1.19 0.51 9.30
CA GLN A 25 0.33 -0.68 9.22
C GLN A 25 0.03 -1.10 7.77
N LEU A 26 -0.21 -0.13 6.87
CA LEU A 26 -0.43 -0.43 5.45
C LEU A 26 0.84 -0.95 4.77
N ILE A 27 2.02 -0.43 5.11
CA ILE A 27 3.30 -0.94 4.61
C ILE A 27 3.51 -2.40 5.05
N GLU A 28 3.25 -2.73 6.31
CA GLU A 28 3.34 -4.10 6.82
C GLU A 28 2.41 -5.05 6.06
N ARG A 29 1.16 -4.64 5.83
CA ARG A 29 0.19 -5.41 5.04
C ARG A 29 0.63 -5.60 3.59
N CYS A 30 1.25 -4.59 2.97
CA CYS A 30 1.84 -4.71 1.64
C CYS A 30 2.93 -5.78 1.61
N ILE A 31 3.85 -5.75 2.60
CA ILE A 31 4.97 -6.69 2.69
C ILE A 31 4.47 -8.12 2.89
N ASP A 32 3.49 -8.31 3.77
CA ASP A 32 2.89 -9.63 3.99
C ASP A 32 2.25 -10.18 2.71
N SER A 33 1.36 -9.41 2.09
CA SER A 33 0.68 -9.83 0.85
C SER A 33 1.69 -10.13 -0.27
N GLN A 34 2.77 -9.34 -0.35
CA GLN A 34 3.84 -9.55 -1.33
C GLN A 34 4.53 -10.89 -1.10
N ARG A 35 4.95 -11.18 0.13
CA ARG A 35 5.62 -12.43 0.50
C ARG A 35 4.75 -13.65 0.20
N ARG A 36 3.45 -13.56 0.52
CA ARG A 36 2.47 -14.62 0.26
C ARG A 36 2.34 -14.86 -1.24
N LEU A 37 2.11 -13.82 -2.04
CA LEU A 37 2.00 -13.92 -3.49
C LEU A 37 3.29 -14.41 -4.17
N GLU A 38 4.46 -14.02 -3.70
CA GLU A 38 5.76 -14.52 -4.19
C GLU A 38 5.89 -16.03 -3.94
N THR A 39 5.50 -16.50 -2.76
CA THR A 39 5.48 -17.93 -2.41
C THR A 39 4.47 -18.69 -3.27
N ALA A 40 3.26 -18.14 -3.44
CA ALA A 40 2.23 -18.71 -4.32
C ALA A 40 2.75 -18.84 -5.76
N GLY A 41 3.38 -17.78 -6.28
CA GLY A 41 3.86 -17.70 -7.65
C GLY A 41 4.87 -18.79 -8.03
N GLN A 42 5.64 -19.30 -7.07
CA GLN A 42 6.57 -20.41 -7.27
C GLN A 42 5.86 -21.74 -7.55
N ASN A 43 4.66 -21.91 -6.99
CA ASN A 43 3.89 -23.16 -7.02
C ASN A 43 2.78 -23.16 -8.08
N LEU A 44 2.41 -22.00 -8.62
CA LEU A 44 1.43 -21.89 -9.69
C LEU A 44 1.98 -22.40 -11.02
N THR A 45 1.21 -23.19 -11.76
CA THR A 45 1.51 -23.61 -13.15
C THR A 45 0.64 -22.89 -14.18
N ASP A 46 -0.54 -22.43 -13.77
CA ASP A 46 -1.47 -21.69 -14.63
C ASP A 46 -0.93 -20.31 -15.02
N HIS A 47 -0.89 -20.03 -16.32
CA HIS A 47 -0.35 -18.78 -16.85
C HIS A 47 -1.18 -17.55 -16.46
N MET A 48 -2.52 -17.67 -16.44
CA MET A 48 -3.39 -16.55 -16.09
C MET A 48 -3.22 -16.18 -14.61
N LEU A 49 -3.11 -17.17 -13.72
CA LEU A 49 -2.85 -16.93 -12.30
C LEU A 49 -1.45 -16.35 -12.06
N ARG A 50 -0.42 -16.80 -12.80
CA ARG A 50 0.92 -16.18 -12.75
C ARG A 50 0.89 -14.73 -13.18
N GLN A 51 0.18 -14.41 -14.27
CA GLN A 51 0.03 -13.03 -14.74
C GLN A 51 -0.70 -12.17 -13.71
N ARG A 52 -1.83 -12.66 -13.16
CA ARG A 52 -2.57 -11.96 -12.08
C ARG A 52 -1.68 -11.72 -10.86
N THR A 53 -0.92 -12.73 -10.45
CA THR A 53 0.04 -12.62 -9.33
C THR A 53 1.10 -11.54 -9.60
N ALA A 54 1.68 -11.51 -10.80
CA ALA A 54 2.68 -10.50 -11.18
C ALA A 54 2.09 -9.08 -11.18
N SER A 55 0.85 -8.90 -11.65
CA SER A 55 0.15 -7.62 -11.59
C SER A 55 -0.06 -7.15 -10.15
N LEU A 56 -0.57 -8.03 -9.27
CA LEU A 56 -0.76 -7.70 -7.85
C LEU A 56 0.57 -7.35 -7.15
N LEU A 57 1.66 -8.06 -7.45
CA LEU A 57 3.00 -7.73 -6.95
C LEU A 57 3.51 -6.37 -7.47
N SER A 58 3.13 -5.98 -8.68
CA SER A 58 3.43 -4.64 -9.20
C SER A 58 2.66 -3.55 -8.44
N ASP A 59 1.36 -3.78 -8.20
CA ASP A 59 0.50 -2.85 -7.47
C ASP A 59 0.99 -2.65 -6.03
N LEU A 60 1.31 -3.75 -5.33
CA LEU A 60 1.88 -3.71 -3.98
C LEU A 60 3.16 -2.89 -3.88
N ARG A 61 4.04 -2.99 -4.88
CA ARG A 61 5.27 -2.18 -4.94
C ARG A 61 4.95 -0.70 -5.15
N SER A 62 3.98 -0.38 -6.01
CA SER A 62 3.53 0.99 -6.24
C SER A 62 2.88 1.60 -4.99
N TYR A 63 2.01 0.85 -4.31
CA TYR A 63 1.39 1.31 -3.06
C TYR A 63 2.41 1.53 -1.96
N ARG A 64 3.37 0.61 -1.78
CA ARG A 64 4.44 0.80 -0.79
C ARG A 64 5.26 2.05 -1.09
N ARG A 65 5.53 2.35 -2.37
CA ARG A 65 6.24 3.59 -2.76
C ARG A 65 5.45 4.83 -2.33
N VAL A 66 4.17 4.91 -2.68
CA VAL A 66 3.30 6.05 -2.29
C VAL A 66 3.24 6.21 -0.77
N LEU A 67 3.13 5.11 -0.03
CA LEU A 67 3.13 5.14 1.43
C LEU A 67 4.46 5.65 2.01
N VAL A 68 5.60 5.24 1.46
CA VAL A 68 6.92 5.74 1.89
C VAL A 68 7.09 7.21 1.53
N GLU A 69 6.68 7.63 0.34
CA GLU A 69 6.69 9.05 -0.07
C GLU A 69 5.87 9.90 0.90
N ASN A 70 4.71 9.42 1.36
CA ASN A 70 3.92 10.11 2.38
C ASN A 70 4.62 10.26 3.76
N LEU A 71 5.65 9.47 4.04
CA LEU A 71 6.46 9.59 5.27
C LEU A 71 7.69 10.49 5.08
N THR A 72 8.23 10.57 3.86
CA THR A 72 9.51 11.25 3.59
C THR A 72 9.33 12.62 2.95
N GLU A 73 8.28 12.79 2.15
CA GLU A 73 7.98 14.02 1.42
C GLU A 73 6.96 14.87 2.17
N ARG A 74 6.88 16.15 1.77
CA ARG A 74 5.89 17.09 2.30
C ARG A 74 4.70 17.18 1.34
N PHE A 75 3.61 16.53 1.71
CA PHE A 75 2.32 16.67 1.05
C PHE A 75 1.32 17.39 1.95
N GLU A 76 0.33 18.02 1.34
CA GLU A 76 -0.81 18.58 2.07
C GLU A 76 -1.55 17.45 2.83
N PRO A 77 -2.07 17.72 4.05
CA PRO A 77 -2.67 16.67 4.89
C PRO A 77 -3.83 15.89 4.23
N ASP A 78 -4.61 16.55 3.38
CA ASP A 78 -5.73 15.97 2.63
C ASP A 78 -5.23 14.99 1.55
N ILE A 79 -4.12 15.29 0.87
CA ILE A 79 -3.47 14.40 -0.09
C ILE A 79 -2.95 13.14 0.60
N VAL A 80 -2.33 13.27 1.77
CA VAL A 80 -1.87 12.10 2.54
C VAL A 80 -3.06 11.26 3.00
N GLN A 81 -4.12 11.89 3.51
CA GLN A 81 -5.31 11.20 3.97
C GLN A 81 -6.02 10.43 2.83
N GLU A 82 -6.12 11.04 1.64
CA GLU A 82 -6.71 10.38 0.48
C GLU A 82 -5.83 9.24 -0.03
N SER A 83 -4.50 9.39 0.01
CA SER A 83 -3.55 8.33 -0.33
C SER A 83 -3.72 7.11 0.61
N ILE A 84 -3.81 7.34 1.92
CA ILE A 84 -4.10 6.29 2.91
C ILE A 84 -5.40 5.57 2.56
N ARG A 85 -6.47 6.33 2.29
CA ARG A 85 -7.81 5.78 1.98
C ARG A 85 -7.81 4.92 0.72
N ILE A 86 -7.16 5.38 -0.35
CA ILE A 86 -7.07 4.65 -1.63
C ILE A 86 -6.29 3.35 -1.43
N VAL A 87 -5.12 3.43 -0.79
CA VAL A 87 -4.26 2.27 -0.56
C VAL A 87 -4.93 1.26 0.36
N GLU A 88 -5.58 1.71 1.43
CA GLU A 88 -6.32 0.83 2.35
C GLU A 88 -7.42 0.05 1.63
N LYS A 89 -8.22 0.73 0.79
CA LYS A 89 -9.27 0.08 0.00
C LYS A 89 -8.69 -0.91 -1.00
N ALA A 90 -7.61 -0.54 -1.69
CA ALA A 90 -6.95 -1.43 -2.63
C ALA A 90 -6.38 -2.68 -1.93
N LEU A 91 -5.79 -2.53 -0.74
CA LEU A 91 -5.27 -3.64 0.03
C LEU A 91 -6.35 -4.59 0.55
N GLN A 92 -7.60 -4.15 0.75
CA GLN A 92 -8.71 -5.06 1.03
C GLN A 92 -8.97 -6.01 -0.15
N PHE A 93 -8.95 -5.48 -1.38
CA PHE A 93 -9.10 -6.30 -2.58
C PHE A 93 -7.90 -7.22 -2.81
N ILE A 94 -6.67 -6.70 -2.63
CA ILE A 94 -5.45 -7.49 -2.78
C ILE A 94 -5.39 -8.61 -1.75
N ALA A 95 -5.80 -8.37 -0.49
CA ALA A 95 -5.83 -9.41 0.53
C ALA A 95 -6.76 -10.57 0.12
N SER A 96 -7.99 -10.27 -0.30
CA SER A 96 -8.92 -11.28 -0.81
C SER A 96 -8.35 -12.06 -2.00
N SER A 97 -7.75 -11.36 -2.97
CA SER A 97 -7.13 -12.00 -4.13
C SER A 97 -5.91 -12.86 -3.74
N THR A 98 -5.16 -12.43 -2.73
CA THR A 98 -4.01 -13.16 -2.21
C THR A 98 -4.46 -14.45 -1.53
N ASP A 99 -5.53 -14.41 -0.75
CA ASP A 99 -6.11 -15.60 -0.12
C ASP A 99 -6.59 -16.61 -1.16
N GLU A 100 -7.30 -16.16 -2.21
CA GLU A 100 -7.72 -17.01 -3.34
C GLU A 100 -6.52 -17.66 -4.04
N ILE A 101 -5.51 -16.87 -4.40
CA ILE A 101 -4.33 -17.36 -5.10
C ILE A 101 -3.54 -18.33 -4.22
N CYS A 102 -3.39 -18.03 -2.94
CA CYS A 102 -2.74 -18.92 -1.98
C CYS A 102 -3.45 -20.25 -1.84
N LEU A 103 -4.80 -20.24 -1.80
CA LEU A 103 -5.59 -21.46 -1.73
C LEU A 103 -5.34 -22.36 -2.95
N ILE A 104 -5.22 -21.76 -4.14
CA ILE A 104 -4.92 -22.48 -5.38
C ILE A 104 -3.47 -23.00 -5.40
N ALA A 105 -2.51 -22.20 -4.93
CA ALA A 105 -1.10 -22.56 -4.91
C ALA A 105 -0.76 -23.63 -3.85
N GLY A 106 -1.59 -23.80 -2.83
CA GLY A 106 -1.45 -24.83 -1.80
C GLY A 106 -0.81 -24.35 -0.48
N LYS A 107 -0.61 -25.31 0.44
CA LYS A 107 -0.38 -25.08 1.89
C LYS A 107 0.80 -24.17 2.25
N GLU A 108 1.79 -24.03 1.38
CA GLU A 108 2.98 -23.20 1.64
C GLU A 108 2.67 -21.70 1.60
N CYS A 109 1.59 -21.29 0.93
CA CYS A 109 1.19 -19.88 0.84
C CYS A 109 0.33 -19.41 2.03
N THR A 110 -0.28 -20.35 2.77
CA THR A 110 -1.24 -20.07 3.86
C THR A 110 -0.61 -20.01 5.25
N GLN A 111 0.70 -20.26 5.40
CA GLN A 111 1.34 -20.24 6.71
C GLN A 111 1.74 -18.83 7.13
N GLN A 112 0.98 -18.27 8.07
CA GLN A 112 1.55 -17.50 9.16
C GLN A 112 1.28 -18.27 10.46
N ASN A 113 2.34 -18.56 11.21
CA ASN A 113 2.26 -18.90 12.64
C ASN A 113 1.74 -17.68 13.41
#